data_AF-A0A2D8XE74-F1
#
_entry.id   AF-A0A2D8XE74-F1
#
_cell.length_a   1.000
_cell.length_b   1.000
_cell.length_c   1.000
_cell.angle_alpha   90.00
_cell.angle_beta   90.00
_cell.angle_gamma   90.00
#
_symmetry.space_group_name_H-M   'P 1'
#
loop_
_entity.id
_entity.type
_entity.pdbx_description
1 polymer ?
#
loop_
_entity_poly.entity_id
_entity_poly.type
_entity_poly.pdbx_seq_one_letter_code
_entity_poly.pdbx_strand_id
1 'polypeptide(L)'
;MTIEMKQTLIGLSRCPHCGVAKPEMKFRWRSDCIIPQGGSGYGHNWCVYECTSCHLLLLAQSELGNQGTRGLLNTFPATVSVDEDIPIKARTFLNQAVASVHAPDGAAMLAGSAVDAMLKEKNLTEGSL
;
A
#
# COMPACT_ATOMS: atom_id res chain seq x y z
N MET A 1 11.11 7.44 1.27
CA MET A 1 10.89 6.95 -0.11
C MET A 1 9.90 7.93 -0.74
N THR A 2 10.35 8.81 -1.62
CA THR A 2 9.51 9.89 -2.17
C THR A 2 8.68 9.34 -3.33
N ILE A 3 7.36 9.31 -3.17
CA ILE A 3 6.43 8.87 -4.21
C ILE A 3 6.15 10.07 -5.13
N GLU A 4 6.44 9.94 -6.43
CA GLU A 4 6.25 10.99 -7.44
C GLU A 4 5.06 10.65 -8.36
N MET A 5 4.13 11.60 -8.49
CA MET A 5 3.01 11.55 -9.43
C MET A 5 3.39 12.14 -10.81
N LYS A 6 3.73 11.27 -11.77
CA LYS A 6 3.89 11.61 -13.21
C LYS A 6 2.74 10.99 -14.02
N GLN A 7 2.84 10.93 -15.35
CA GLN A 7 1.98 10.06 -16.19
C GLN A 7 2.01 8.58 -15.75
N THR A 8 2.99 8.23 -14.91
CA THR A 8 3.10 6.96 -14.21
C THR A 8 3.26 7.25 -12.72
N LEU A 9 2.58 6.50 -11.86
CA LEU A 9 2.77 6.59 -10.41
C LEU A 9 4.02 5.80 -10.02
N ILE A 10 5.04 6.48 -9.49
CA ILE A 10 6.33 5.89 -9.15
C ILE A 10 6.53 5.94 -7.63
N GLY A 11 6.99 4.84 -7.03
CA GLY A 11 7.36 4.78 -5.61
C GLY A 11 6.45 3.89 -4.75
N LEU A 12 5.45 3.24 -5.32
CA LEU A 12 4.73 2.17 -4.62
C LEU A 12 5.63 0.93 -4.47
N SER A 13 5.74 0.42 -3.25
CA SER A 13 6.46 -0.83 -2.96
C SER A 13 5.72 -2.04 -3.55
N ARG A 14 4.39 -2.05 -3.44
CA ARG A 14 3.49 -3.09 -3.97
C ARG A 14 2.15 -2.50 -4.42
N CYS A 15 1.46 -3.22 -5.31
CA CYS A 15 0.07 -2.89 -5.65
C CYS A 15 -0.86 -3.22 -4.47
N PRO A 16 -1.69 -2.28 -3.98
CA PRO A 16 -2.65 -2.53 -2.90
C PRO A 16 -3.72 -3.57 -3.23
N HIS A 17 -3.93 -3.88 -4.50
CA HIS A 17 -4.94 -4.85 -4.94
C HIS A 17 -4.39 -6.27 -5.10
N CYS A 18 -3.32 -6.44 -5.89
CA CYS A 18 -2.80 -7.77 -6.23
C CYS A 18 -1.47 -8.13 -5.57
N GLY A 19 -0.83 -7.20 -4.85
CA GLY A 19 0.43 -7.46 -4.14
C GLY A 19 1.69 -7.53 -5.00
N VAL A 20 1.60 -7.35 -6.32
CA VAL A 20 2.77 -7.34 -7.23
C VAL A 20 3.77 -6.27 -6.78
N ALA A 21 5.06 -6.62 -6.76
CA ALA A 21 6.13 -5.73 -6.31
C ALA A 21 6.44 -4.67 -7.37
N LYS A 22 6.69 -3.42 -6.93
CA LYS A 22 6.99 -2.26 -7.79
C LYS A 22 6.07 -2.19 -9.03
N PRO A 23 4.74 -2.08 -8.83
CA PRO A 23 3.78 -2.15 -9.93
C PRO A 23 4.00 -1.03 -10.94
N GLU A 24 3.84 -1.36 -12.23
CA GLU A 24 3.65 -0.33 -13.25
C GLU A 24 2.19 0.16 -13.19
N MET A 25 2.03 1.47 -13.00
CA MET A 25 0.74 2.13 -12.77
C MET A 25 0.46 3.16 -13.85
N LYS A 26 -0.46 2.85 -14.77
CA LYS A 26 -0.83 3.70 -15.91
C LYS A 26 -1.82 4.77 -15.48
N PHE A 27 -1.55 6.02 -15.80
CA PHE A 27 -2.50 7.11 -15.57
C PHE A 27 -3.77 6.92 -16.42
N ARG A 28 -4.93 7.14 -15.81
CA ARG A 28 -6.24 7.09 -16.49
C ARG A 28 -6.98 8.41 -16.45
N TRP A 29 -6.96 9.09 -15.32
CA TRP A 29 -7.74 10.30 -15.13
C TRP A 29 -7.21 11.17 -13.99
N ARG A 30 -7.50 12.47 -14.05
CA ARG A 30 -7.19 13.44 -12.98
C ARG A 30 -8.33 14.44 -12.85
N SER A 31 -8.66 14.82 -11.61
CA SER A 31 -9.56 15.94 -11.33
C SER A 31 -8.88 17.28 -11.56
N ASP A 32 -9.67 18.35 -11.70
CA ASP A 32 -9.12 19.68 -11.54
C ASP A 32 -8.58 19.90 -10.12
N CYS A 33 -7.77 20.94 -9.96
CA CYS A 33 -7.24 21.35 -8.67
C CYS A 33 -8.40 21.85 -7.78
N ILE A 34 -8.61 21.18 -6.65
CA ILE A 34 -9.57 21.52 -5.62
C ILE A 34 -8.87 22.39 -4.58
N ILE A 35 -9.28 23.65 -4.49
CA ILE A 35 -8.78 24.61 -3.51
C ILE A 35 -9.76 24.64 -2.33
N PRO A 36 -9.33 24.32 -1.09
CA PRO A 36 -10.19 24.41 0.08
C PRO A 36 -10.68 25.85 0.30
N GLN A 37 -11.96 26.02 0.64
CA GLN A 37 -12.49 27.35 0.96
C GLN A 37 -11.76 27.93 2.20
N GLY A 38 -11.24 29.15 2.08
CA GLY A 38 -10.56 29.87 3.16
C GLY A 38 -9.08 29.54 3.38
N GLY A 39 -8.48 28.67 2.56
CA GLY A 39 -7.06 28.31 2.68
C GLY A 39 -6.14 29.12 1.76
N SER A 40 -5.05 29.67 2.28
CA SER A 40 -3.92 30.21 1.51
C SER A 40 -2.95 29.10 1.07
N GLY A 41 -3.48 27.94 0.68
CA GLY A 41 -2.71 26.72 0.44
C GLY A 41 -2.72 26.29 -1.02
N TYR A 42 -1.71 25.51 -1.40
CA TYR A 42 -1.75 24.73 -2.64
C TYR A 42 -2.95 23.78 -2.58
N GLY A 43 -3.80 23.79 -3.60
CA GLY A 43 -4.94 22.86 -3.69
C GLY A 43 -4.47 21.41 -3.89
N HIS A 44 -5.40 20.46 -3.86
CA HIS A 44 -5.13 19.06 -4.16
C HIS A 44 -5.85 18.63 -5.43
N ASN A 45 -5.40 17.56 -6.08
CA ASN A 45 -6.20 16.88 -7.09
C ASN A 45 -6.22 15.37 -6.83
N TRP A 46 -7.21 14.73 -7.41
CA TRP A 46 -7.37 13.29 -7.40
C TRP A 46 -6.89 12.72 -8.71
N CYS A 47 -6.11 11.64 -8.66
CA CYS A 47 -5.66 10.90 -9.82
C CYS A 47 -6.13 9.45 -9.73
N VAL A 48 -6.50 8.89 -10.87
CA VAL A 48 -6.79 7.46 -11.01
C VAL A 48 -5.67 6.81 -11.82
N TYR A 49 -5.08 5.77 -11.24
CA TYR A 49 -4.08 4.93 -11.87
C TYR A 49 -4.59 3.50 -12.02
N GLU A 50 -4.21 2.81 -13.08
CA GLU A 50 -4.51 1.40 -13.31
C GLU A 50 -3.24 0.57 -13.18
N CYS A 51 -3.29 -0.50 -12.39
CA CYS A 51 -2.20 -1.46 -12.32
C CYS A 51 -2.16 -2.33 -13.59
N THR A 52 -1.00 -2.44 -14.24
CA THR A 52 -0.86 -3.25 -15.46
C THR A 52 -0.99 -4.75 -15.24
N SER A 53 -0.83 -5.24 -14.00
CA SER A 53 -0.90 -6.67 -13.68
C SER A 53 -2.31 -7.16 -13.34
N CYS A 54 -3.09 -6.37 -12.61
CA CYS A 54 -4.45 -6.76 -12.19
C CYS A 54 -5.57 -5.91 -12.77
N HIS A 55 -5.25 -4.85 -13.52
CA HIS A 55 -6.20 -3.91 -14.15
C HIS A 55 -7.14 -3.19 -13.18
N LEU A 56 -6.92 -3.30 -11.87
CA LEU A 56 -7.69 -2.58 -10.86
C LEU A 56 -7.19 -1.15 -10.70
N LEU A 57 -8.11 -0.28 -10.31
CA LEU A 57 -7.89 1.15 -10.18
C LEU A 57 -7.44 1.52 -8.78
N LEU A 58 -6.47 2.42 -8.70
CA LEU A 58 -5.97 3.05 -7.50
C LEU A 58 -6.31 4.54 -7.55
N LEU A 59 -6.99 5.02 -6.53
CA LEU A 59 -7.24 6.45 -6.36
C LEU A 59 -6.10 7.05 -5.51
N ALA A 60 -5.52 8.14 -6.01
CA ALA A 60 -4.38 8.83 -5.41
C ALA A 60 -4.73 10.30 -5.18
N GLN A 61 -4.39 10.82 -4.01
CA GLN A 61 -4.54 12.25 -3.68
C GLN A 61 -3.18 12.94 -3.75
N SER A 62 -3.08 14.05 -4.48
CA SER A 62 -1.86 14.86 -4.55
C SER A 62 -1.83 15.97 -3.51
N GLU A 63 -0.62 16.36 -3.11
CA GLU A 63 -0.39 17.46 -2.16
C GLU A 63 -0.44 18.86 -2.81
N LEU A 64 -0.06 18.98 -4.08
CA LEU A 64 0.23 20.28 -4.73
C LEU A 64 -0.57 20.54 -6.02
N GLY A 65 -1.70 19.87 -6.20
CA GLY A 65 -2.66 20.16 -7.27
C GLY A 65 -2.03 20.18 -8.67
N ASN A 66 -2.17 21.30 -9.39
CA ASN A 66 -1.66 21.46 -10.77
C ASN A 66 -0.25 22.05 -10.85
N GLN A 67 0.38 22.44 -9.73
CA GLN A 67 1.60 23.27 -9.74
C GLN A 67 2.91 22.48 -9.66
N GLY A 68 2.88 21.15 -9.62
CA GLY A 68 4.07 20.33 -9.74
C GLY A 68 4.04 19.07 -8.91
N THR A 69 4.73 18.05 -9.43
CA THR A 69 4.85 16.74 -8.80
C THR A 69 5.74 16.83 -7.57
N ARG A 70 5.18 16.69 -6.37
CA ARG A 70 5.94 16.30 -5.17
C ARG A 70 4.94 15.98 -4.07
N GLY A 71 4.71 14.70 -3.81
CA GLY A 71 3.90 14.24 -2.68
C GLY A 71 2.59 13.59 -3.10
N LEU A 72 2.53 12.28 -2.86
CA LEU A 72 1.30 11.53 -2.72
C LEU A 72 0.84 11.69 -1.26
N LEU A 73 -0.32 12.29 -1.02
CA LEU A 73 -0.91 12.39 0.32
C LEU A 73 -1.48 11.05 0.76
N ASN A 74 -2.35 10.47 -0.07
CA ASN A 74 -3.09 9.27 0.26
C ASN A 74 -3.31 8.40 -0.98
N THR A 75 -3.45 7.09 -0.75
CA THR A 75 -3.93 6.12 -1.75
C THR A 75 -5.10 5.32 -1.23
N PHE A 76 -6.00 4.96 -2.14
CA PHE A 76 -7.16 4.14 -1.85
C PHE A 76 -7.26 3.01 -2.89
N PRO A 77 -7.16 1.74 -2.45
CA PRO A 77 -6.87 1.31 -1.09
C PRO A 77 -5.45 1.71 -0.63
N ALA A 78 -5.27 1.86 0.68
CA ALA A 78 -3.99 2.22 1.27
C ALA A 78 -2.98 1.07 1.13
N THR A 79 -1.70 1.40 1.01
CA THR A 79 -0.63 0.40 1.05
C THR A 79 -0.50 -0.17 2.46
N VAL A 80 -0.55 -1.49 2.58
CA VAL A 80 -0.29 -2.19 3.84
C VAL A 80 1.22 -2.37 4.00
N SER A 81 1.76 -1.86 5.12
CA SER A 81 3.13 -2.13 5.56
C SER A 81 3.10 -2.85 6.90
N VAL A 82 3.97 -3.83 7.07
CA VAL A 82 4.14 -4.54 8.34
C VAL A 82 5.10 -3.75 9.23
N ASP A 83 4.77 -3.63 10.51
CA ASP A 83 5.59 -2.92 11.49
C ASP A 83 6.98 -3.56 11.66
N GLU A 84 8.00 -2.72 11.84
CA GLU A 84 9.39 -3.15 12.03
C GLU A 84 9.63 -3.71 13.45
N ASP A 85 8.80 -3.33 14.43
CA ASP A 85 8.88 -3.82 15.82
C ASP A 85 8.50 -5.32 15.93
N ILE A 86 7.92 -5.90 14.88
CA ILE A 86 7.58 -7.32 14.83
C ILE A 86 8.86 -8.16 14.63
N PRO A 87 9.08 -9.24 15.42
CA PRO A 87 10.23 -10.11 15.27
C PRO A 87 10.42 -10.60 13.83
N ILE A 88 11.68 -10.66 13.39
CA ILE A 88 12.03 -10.87 11.98
C ILE A 88 11.29 -12.06 11.35
N LYS A 89 11.23 -13.22 12.02
CA LYS A 89 10.55 -14.41 11.52
C LYS A 89 9.03 -14.20 11.34
N ALA A 90 8.36 -13.67 12.36
CA ALA A 90 6.94 -13.38 12.31
C ALA A 90 6.62 -12.34 11.23
N ARG A 91 7.47 -11.31 11.14
CA ARG A 91 7.38 -10.25 10.14
C ARG A 91 7.54 -10.78 8.71
N THR A 92 8.42 -11.75 8.48
CA THR A 92 8.57 -12.40 7.17
C THR A 92 7.28 -13.11 6.75
N PHE A 93 6.71 -13.95 7.63
CA PHE A 93 5.44 -14.64 7.33
C PHE A 93 4.29 -13.66 7.12
N LEU A 94 4.20 -12.61 7.94
CA LEU A 94 3.15 -11.62 7.82
C LEU A 94 3.24 -10.83 6.51
N ASN A 95 4.46 -10.45 6.09
CA ASN A 95 4.68 -9.84 4.78
C ASN A 95 4.27 -10.76 3.62
N GLN A 96 4.56 -12.07 3.74
CA GLN A 96 4.12 -13.05 2.75
C GLN A 96 2.59 -13.20 2.72
N ALA A 97 1.93 -13.18 3.88
CA ALA A 97 0.48 -13.23 3.99
C ALA A 97 -0.16 -12.03 3.29
N VAL A 98 0.31 -10.81 3.56
CA VAL A 98 -0.15 -9.58 2.90
C VAL A 98 0.07 -9.63 1.39
N ALA A 99 1.22 -10.15 0.93
CA ALA A 99 1.49 -10.32 -0.50
C ALA A 99 0.58 -11.37 -1.16
N SER A 100 0.03 -12.29 -0.39
CA SER A 100 -0.78 -13.42 -0.85
C SER A 100 -2.28 -13.22 -0.64
N VAL A 101 -2.75 -12.01 -0.33
CA VAL A 101 -4.19 -11.72 -0.09
C VAL A 101 -5.10 -12.14 -1.26
N HIS A 102 -4.54 -12.19 -2.47
CA HIS A 102 -5.24 -12.70 -3.67
C HIS A 102 -5.46 -14.22 -3.66
N ALA A 103 -4.74 -14.98 -2.83
CA ALA A 103 -4.81 -16.42 -2.64
C ALA A 103 -5.22 -16.73 -1.18
N PRO A 104 -6.54 -16.76 -0.87
CA PRO A 104 -7.04 -16.67 0.51
C PRO A 104 -6.53 -17.79 1.43
N ASP A 105 -6.49 -19.04 0.95
CA ASP A 105 -6.02 -20.18 1.74
C ASP A 105 -4.54 -20.03 2.13
N GLY A 106 -3.71 -19.59 1.18
CA GLY A 106 -2.30 -19.33 1.41
C GLY A 106 -2.08 -18.15 2.36
N ALA A 107 -2.85 -17.07 2.20
CA ALA A 107 -2.80 -15.92 3.10
C ALA A 107 -3.16 -16.31 4.55
N ALA A 108 -4.21 -17.12 4.75
CA ALA A 108 -4.63 -17.57 6.06
C ALA A 108 -3.57 -18.45 6.74
N MET A 109 -2.99 -19.41 6.00
CA MET A 109 -1.90 -20.26 6.50
C MET A 109 -0.66 -19.45 6.90
N LEU A 110 -0.27 -18.47 6.09
CA LEU A 110 0.87 -17.59 6.37
C LEU A 110 0.61 -16.66 7.56
N ALA A 111 -0.62 -16.18 7.72
CA ALA A 111 -1.01 -15.40 8.89
C ALA A 111 -0.93 -16.24 10.18
N GLY A 112 -1.40 -17.49 10.15
CA GLY A 112 -1.23 -18.42 11.27
C GLY A 112 0.25 -18.68 11.59
N SER A 113 1.08 -18.86 10.57
CA SER A 113 2.53 -19.03 10.71
C SER A 113 3.21 -17.80 11.32
N ALA A 114 2.72 -16.59 11.02
CA ALA A 114 3.22 -15.36 11.62
C ALA A 114 2.91 -15.29 13.12
N VAL A 115 1.70 -15.66 13.54
CA VAL A 115 1.30 -15.70 14.94
C VAL A 115 2.12 -16.74 15.72
N ASP A 116 2.23 -17.95 15.18
CA ASP A 116 3.04 -19.03 15.77
C ASP A 116 4.51 -18.62 15.94
N ALA A 117 5.11 -17.99 14.92
CA ALA A 117 6.48 -17.47 15.02
C ALA A 117 6.61 -16.39 16.10
N MET A 118 5.61 -15.52 16.28
CA MET A 118 5.61 -14.50 17.32
C MET A 118 5.52 -15.13 18.71
N LEU A 119 4.62 -16.10 18.90
CA LEU A 119 4.47 -16.83 20.17
C LEU A 119 5.77 -17.54 20.56
N LYS A 120 6.44 -18.19 19.60
CA LYS A 120 7.74 -18.84 19.81
C LYS A 120 8.83 -17.84 20.24
N GLU A 121 8.89 -16.65 19.64
CA GLU A 121 9.81 -15.59 20.07
C GLU A 121 9.50 -15.08 21.49
N LYS A 122 8.25 -15.16 21.93
CA LYS A 122 7.84 -14.84 23.32
C LYS A 122 7.97 -16.02 24.30
N ASN A 123 8.54 -17.15 23.88
CA ASN A 123 8.61 -18.39 24.66
C ASN A 123 7.22 -18.96 25.06
N LEU A 124 6.18 -18.64 24.30
CA LEU A 124 4.82 -19.15 24.47
C LEU A 124 4.62 -20.36 23.56
N THR A 125 5.36 -21.43 23.82
CA THR A 125 5.44 -22.61 22.94
C THR A 125 4.42 -23.69 23.27
N GLU A 126 3.84 -23.66 24.47
CA GLU A 126 2.82 -24.62 24.88
C GLU A 126 1.43 -24.02 24.70
N GLY A 127 0.59 -24.70 23.92
CA GLY A 127 -0.82 -24.35 23.74
C GLY A 127 -1.70 -25.37 24.46
N SER A 128 -2.66 -24.88 25.25
CA SER A 128 -3.82 -25.68 25.65
C SER A 128 -4.88 -25.53 24.56
N LEU A 129 -4.85 -26.41 23.56
CA LEU A 129 -5.94 -26.56 22.59
C LEU A 129 -7.20 -27.09 23.30
#